data_AF-A0A0L8FN62-F1
#
_entry.id   AF-A0A0L8FN62-F1
#
_cell.length_a   1.000
_cell.length_b   1.000
_cell.length_c   1.000
_cell.angle_alpha   90.00
_cell.angle_beta   90.00
_cell.angle_gamma   90.00
#
_symmetry.space_group_name_H-M   'P 1'
#
loop_
_entity.id
_entity.type
_entity.pdbx_description
1 polymer ?
#
loop_
_entity_poly.entity_id
_entity_poly.type
_entity_poly.pdbx_seq_one_letter_code
_entity_poly.pdbx_strand_id
1 'polypeptide(L)'
;MIKRQADSQQLTCASQAANREPHIQHERPNTVAVAEHKQTRLNDQRTHRHKTCLVLPHHIDTVFPLFIFYFANSKQVEPRSNHRIHRYEFQGLKQDPQETIDNFLSRLKNVAEKCKFKDKDERIVDQLIWGCAHKEVQKSLIGKDALQLAEAVDTARVFEATTKQMASLTLQTNMIAAV
;
A
#
# COMPACT_ATOMS: atom_id res chain seq x y z
N MET A 1 33.24 -24.09 -50.15
CA MET A 1 34.37 -24.91 -49.66
C MET A 1 35.64 -24.10 -49.93
N ILE A 2 36.16 -23.42 -48.91
CA ILE A 2 37.45 -23.72 -48.26
C ILE A 2 38.65 -22.96 -48.87
N LYS A 3 39.13 -21.97 -48.09
CA LYS A 3 40.55 -21.66 -47.75
C LYS A 3 41.44 -21.12 -48.89
N ARG A 4 42.43 -20.24 -48.69
CA ARG A 4 43.29 -19.88 -47.55
C ARG A 4 44.03 -18.59 -48.01
N GLN A 5 44.11 -17.53 -47.19
CA GLN A 5 45.28 -17.16 -46.36
C GLN A 5 46.56 -16.96 -47.18
N ALA A 6 47.07 -15.72 -47.26
CA ALA A 6 48.07 -15.13 -46.35
C ALA A 6 49.48 -15.36 -46.95
N ASP A 7 50.53 -14.56 -46.79
CA ASP A 7 50.90 -13.51 -45.86
C ASP A 7 51.93 -12.63 -46.58
N SER A 8 51.97 -11.34 -46.26
CA SER A 8 53.26 -10.70 -46.03
C SER A 8 53.14 -9.88 -44.75
N GLN A 9 53.29 -10.59 -43.64
CA GLN A 9 53.87 -10.08 -42.41
C GLN A 9 55.27 -9.50 -42.76
N GLN A 10 55.87 -8.56 -42.05
CA GLN A 10 55.98 -8.43 -40.61
C GLN A 10 56.73 -7.11 -40.36
N LEU A 11 56.27 -6.28 -39.43
CA LEU A 11 57.16 -5.57 -38.51
C LEU A 11 56.34 -5.18 -37.28
N THR A 12 56.42 -6.13 -36.36
CA THR A 12 56.01 -6.12 -34.97
C THR A 12 56.88 -5.19 -34.13
N CYS A 13 56.29 -4.79 -33.00
CA CYS A 13 56.93 -4.53 -31.70
C CYS A 13 57.34 -3.09 -31.40
N ALA A 14 56.51 -2.38 -30.61
CA ALA A 14 56.88 -1.70 -29.36
C ALA A 14 55.82 -0.65 -28.99
N SER A 15 55.01 -0.94 -27.97
CA SER A 15 54.49 -0.01 -26.94
C SER A 15 53.18 -0.52 -26.32
N GLN A 16 53.30 -1.60 -25.53
CA GLN A 16 52.46 -1.71 -24.35
C GLN A 16 52.94 -0.64 -23.35
N ALA A 17 52.16 0.40 -23.15
CA ALA A 17 52.22 1.22 -21.95
C ALA A 17 50.83 1.82 -21.68
N ALA A 18 50.19 1.23 -20.69
CA ALA A 18 49.12 1.76 -19.85
C ALA A 18 48.68 3.21 -20.11
N ASN A 19 47.46 3.38 -20.64
CA ASN A 19 46.64 4.55 -20.35
C ASN A 19 45.33 4.07 -19.72
N ARG A 20 45.40 3.83 -18.41
CA ARG A 20 44.26 3.90 -17.49
C ARG A 20 44.09 5.37 -17.06
N GLU A 21 42.83 5.72 -16.81
CA GLU A 21 42.32 6.80 -15.94
C GLU A 21 42.12 8.21 -16.56
N PRO A 22 41.18 9.02 -16.01
CA PRO A 22 40.60 8.90 -14.67
C PRO A 22 39.07 8.91 -14.56
N HIS A 23 38.61 8.06 -13.66
CA HIS A 23 37.42 8.24 -12.85
C HIS A 23 37.51 9.63 -12.19
N ILE A 24 36.61 10.56 -12.52
CA ILE A 24 36.55 11.85 -11.84
C ILE A 24 35.95 11.61 -10.45
N GLN A 25 36.84 11.32 -9.50
CA GLN A 25 36.60 11.62 -8.10
C GLN A 25 36.80 13.12 -7.94
N HIS A 26 35.71 13.85 -7.75
CA HIS A 26 35.80 15.21 -7.24
C HIS A 26 35.84 15.14 -5.71
N GLU A 27 37.04 15.06 -5.16
CA GLU A 27 37.30 15.40 -3.76
C GLU A 27 37.79 16.85 -3.62
N ARG A 28 37.39 17.42 -2.47
CA ARG A 28 38.00 18.49 -1.65
C ARG A 28 37.29 19.85 -1.63
N PRO A 29 37.36 20.61 -0.53
CA PRO A 29 37.32 20.21 0.89
C PRO A 29 36.45 21.12 1.81
N ASN A 30 36.07 20.55 2.95
CA ASN A 30 35.83 21.11 4.30
C ASN A 30 35.36 22.57 4.54
N THR A 31 34.29 22.63 5.35
CA THR A 31 34.01 23.48 6.54
C THR A 31 32.74 24.34 6.43
N VAL A 32 31.61 23.89 7.00
CA VAL A 32 30.73 24.74 7.83
C VAL A 32 29.97 23.88 8.86
N ALA A 33 30.20 24.21 10.14
CA ALA A 33 29.43 23.96 11.36
C ALA A 33 28.33 22.87 11.39
N VAL A 34 28.58 21.85 12.21
CA VAL A 34 27.56 20.94 12.77
C VAL A 34 26.74 21.73 13.80
N ALA A 35 25.45 21.91 13.53
CA ALA A 35 24.49 22.34 14.54
C ALA A 35 23.95 21.09 15.27
N GLU A 36 24.38 20.92 16.51
CA GLU A 36 23.88 19.89 17.43
C GLU A 36 22.39 20.14 17.74
N HIS A 37 21.52 19.18 17.39
CA HIS A 37 20.19 19.08 17.99
C HIS A 37 20.18 17.92 18.99
N LYS A 38 19.94 18.28 20.25
CA LYS A 38 20.04 17.46 21.45
C LYS A 38 18.94 16.39 21.47
N GLN A 39 19.31 15.12 21.27
CA GLN A 39 18.44 13.98 21.55
C GLN A 39 18.42 13.73 23.07
N THR A 40 17.35 14.11 23.78
CA THR A 40 17.17 13.76 25.20
C THR A 40 16.91 12.26 25.33
N ARG A 41 17.82 11.59 26.03
CA ARG A 41 17.79 10.16 26.36
C ARG A 41 16.64 9.83 27.30
N LEU A 42 15.85 8.82 26.93
CA LEU A 42 15.04 8.03 27.84
C LEU A 42 16.00 7.22 28.74
N ASN A 43 15.95 7.46 30.05
CA ASN A 43 16.61 6.59 31.02
C ASN A 43 15.66 5.43 31.36
N ASP A 44 15.97 4.28 30.79
CA ASP A 44 15.43 2.97 31.14
C ASP A 44 16.19 2.46 32.38
N GLN A 45 15.52 2.28 33.51
CA GLN A 45 16.06 1.56 34.67
C GLN A 45 15.27 0.27 34.86
N ARG A 46 15.86 -0.82 34.35
CA ARG A 46 15.37 -2.18 34.56
C ARG A 46 15.96 -2.77 35.85
N THR A 47 15.07 -3.03 36.79
CA THR A 47 14.98 -4.25 37.63
C THR A 47 16.23 -4.78 38.35
N HIS A 48 16.15 -4.87 39.68
CA HIS A 48 16.55 -6.10 40.38
C HIS A 48 15.57 -6.45 41.50
N ARG A 49 15.20 -7.74 41.52
CA ARG A 49 14.19 -8.39 42.35
C ARG A 49 14.68 -8.55 43.79
N HIS A 50 13.79 -8.44 44.77
CA HIS A 50 13.77 -9.36 45.92
C HIS A 50 12.31 -9.62 46.33
N LYS A 51 11.94 -10.91 46.35
CA LYS A 51 10.65 -11.40 46.82
C LYS A 51 10.72 -11.60 48.33
N THR A 52 9.73 -11.10 49.07
CA THR A 52 9.23 -11.75 50.29
C THR A 52 7.74 -11.45 50.44
N CYS A 53 6.98 -12.53 50.60
CA CYS A 53 5.54 -12.59 50.86
C CYS A 53 5.28 -12.32 52.35
N LEU A 54 4.13 -11.74 52.72
CA LEU A 54 3.16 -12.28 53.71
C LEU A 54 2.22 -11.20 54.29
N VAL A 55 0.92 -11.43 54.05
CA VAL A 55 -0.25 -11.24 54.95
C VAL A 55 -0.94 -9.84 55.03
N LEU A 56 -2.19 -9.82 54.56
CA LEU A 56 -3.27 -8.84 54.79
C LEU A 56 -3.73 -8.84 56.26
N PRO A 57 -4.36 -7.77 56.79
CA PRO A 57 -5.84 -7.84 56.87
C PRO A 57 -6.63 -6.52 56.75
N HIS A 58 -7.81 -6.67 56.15
CA HIS A 58 -9.14 -6.09 56.47
C HIS A 58 -9.50 -4.59 56.30
N HIS A 59 -10.63 -4.43 55.58
CA HIS A 59 -11.66 -3.36 55.69
C HIS A 59 -11.26 -1.99 55.08
N ILE A 60 -11.89 -1.45 54.04
CA ILE A 60 -13.33 -1.22 53.79
C ILE A 60 -13.57 -1.10 52.28
N ASP A 61 -14.44 -1.96 51.75
CA ASP A 61 -15.13 -1.74 50.49
C ASP A 61 -16.27 -0.73 50.67
N THR A 62 -16.65 -0.09 49.56
CA THR A 62 -17.83 0.78 49.37
C THR A 62 -17.66 2.25 49.76
N VAL A 63 -17.31 3.10 48.79
CA VAL A 63 -18.10 4.23 48.28
C VAL A 63 -17.36 4.74 47.04
N PHE A 64 -17.60 4.11 45.88
CA PHE A 64 -17.26 4.69 44.58
C PHE A 64 -18.54 4.81 43.71
N PRO A 65 -19.48 5.72 44.05
CA PRO A 65 -20.40 6.23 43.06
C PRO A 65 -20.33 7.77 42.95
N LEU A 66 -20.55 8.26 41.73
CA LEU A 66 -20.68 9.66 41.31
C LEU A 66 -19.39 10.50 41.18
N PHE A 67 -18.56 10.18 40.18
CA PHE A 67 -17.85 11.23 39.43
C PHE A 67 -17.74 10.90 37.93
N ILE A 68 -18.81 10.33 37.36
CA ILE A 68 -19.03 10.31 35.92
C ILE A 68 -20.31 11.11 35.68
N PHE A 69 -20.21 12.44 35.68
CA PHE A 69 -21.10 13.36 34.96
C PHE A 69 -20.69 14.82 35.25
N TYR A 70 -19.68 15.36 34.56
CA TYR A 70 -19.67 16.77 34.10
C TYR A 70 -18.37 17.07 33.34
N PHE A 71 -18.37 16.88 32.02
CA PHE A 71 -17.88 17.94 31.13
C PHE A 71 -18.52 17.75 29.76
N ALA A 72 -19.72 18.31 29.64
CA ALA A 72 -20.38 18.59 28.39
C ALA A 72 -19.62 19.69 27.63
N ASN A 73 -19.61 19.59 26.29
CA ASN A 73 -19.18 20.61 25.32
C ASN A 73 -17.68 20.87 25.16
N SER A 74 -16.91 19.85 24.79
CA SER A 74 -15.75 20.08 23.92
C SER A 74 -16.25 20.03 22.48
N LYS A 75 -16.34 21.17 21.81
CA LYS A 75 -16.51 21.21 20.35
C LYS A 75 -15.52 20.21 19.76
N GLN A 76 -16.00 19.17 19.09
CA GLN A 76 -15.13 18.35 18.25
C GLN A 76 -14.63 19.29 17.16
N VAL A 77 -13.48 19.90 17.40
CA VAL A 77 -12.71 20.54 16.34
C VAL A 77 -12.31 19.37 15.45
N GLU A 78 -13.02 19.15 14.36
CA GLU A 78 -12.52 18.24 13.33
C GLU A 78 -11.10 18.70 13.03
N PRO A 79 -10.07 17.88 13.34
CA PRO A 79 -8.71 18.27 13.06
C PRO A 79 -8.62 18.57 11.56
N ARG A 80 -7.94 19.67 11.18
CA ARG A 80 -7.75 20.06 9.77
C ARG A 80 -7.57 18.81 8.93
N SER A 81 -8.56 18.50 8.07
CA SER A 81 -8.65 17.21 7.38
C SER A 81 -7.34 16.94 6.64
N ASN A 82 -6.52 16.05 7.19
CA ASN A 82 -5.24 15.72 6.60
C ASN A 82 -5.53 14.76 5.45
N HIS A 83 -5.42 15.24 4.21
CA HIS A 83 -5.66 14.42 3.02
C HIS A 83 -4.82 13.13 3.00
N ARG A 84 -3.70 13.08 3.74
CA ARG A 84 -2.87 11.88 3.90
C ARG A 84 -3.60 10.76 4.66
N ILE A 85 -4.44 11.09 5.64
CA ILE A 85 -5.24 10.10 6.36
C ILE A 85 -6.25 9.45 5.41
N HIS A 86 -6.95 10.25 4.59
CA HIS A 86 -7.86 9.72 3.58
C HIS A 86 -7.15 8.89 2.52
N ARG A 87 -5.90 9.23 2.15
CA ARG A 87 -5.10 8.39 1.24
C ARG A 87 -4.73 7.05 1.86
N TYR A 88 -4.43 7.02 3.16
CA TYR A 88 -4.17 5.79 3.89
C TYR A 88 -5.44 4.91 3.95
N GLU A 89 -6.59 5.52 4.28
CA GLU A 89 -7.90 4.87 4.24
C GLU A 89 -8.20 4.31 2.84
N PHE A 90 -8.02 5.13 1.80
CA PHE A 90 -8.23 4.78 0.40
C PHE A 90 -7.42 3.55 -0.01
N GLN A 91 -6.13 3.48 0.37
CA GLN A 91 -5.27 2.34 0.09
C GLN A 91 -5.73 1.05 0.80
N GLY A 92 -6.40 1.17 1.95
CA GLY A 92 -6.94 0.04 2.69
C GLY A 92 -8.27 -0.50 2.14
N LEU A 93 -8.94 0.23 1.24
CA LEU A 93 -10.25 -0.17 0.72
C LEU A 93 -10.15 -1.43 -0.13
N LYS A 94 -10.95 -2.43 0.25
CA LYS A 94 -11.16 -3.67 -0.51
C LYS A 94 -12.66 -3.89 -0.66
N GLN A 95 -13.04 -4.53 -1.77
CA GLN A 95 -14.39 -4.97 -2.03
C GLN A 95 -14.76 -6.08 -1.04
N ASP A 96 -15.91 -5.94 -0.37
CA ASP A 96 -16.42 -7.01 0.48
C ASP A 96 -16.97 -8.16 -0.39
N PRO A 97 -16.93 -9.43 0.05
CA PRO A 97 -17.33 -10.56 -0.78
C PRO A 97 -18.79 -10.55 -1.24
N GLN A 98 -19.65 -9.82 -0.53
CA GLN A 98 -21.07 -9.64 -0.86
C GLN A 98 -21.38 -8.26 -1.46
N GLU A 99 -20.38 -7.38 -1.60
CA GLU A 99 -20.56 -6.03 -2.11
C GLU A 99 -20.53 -6.02 -3.65
N THR A 100 -21.49 -5.33 -4.26
CA THR A 100 -21.52 -5.12 -5.72
C THR A 100 -20.40 -4.19 -6.16
N ILE A 101 -20.00 -4.28 -7.43
CA ILE A 101 -18.95 -3.42 -7.99
C ILE A 101 -19.33 -1.94 -7.87
N ASP A 102 -20.60 -1.60 -8.10
CA ASP A 102 -21.08 -0.21 -8.03
C ASP A 102 -21.01 0.38 -6.61
N ASN A 103 -21.30 -0.43 -5.59
CA ASN A 103 -21.18 0.00 -4.20
C ASN A 103 -19.72 0.24 -3.83
N PHE A 104 -18.84 -0.68 -4.21
CA PHE A 104 -17.41 -0.54 -3.98
C PHE A 104 -16.84 0.72 -4.65
N LEU A 105 -17.19 0.95 -5.93
CA LEU A 105 -16.80 2.14 -6.68
C LEU A 105 -17.32 3.43 -6.04
N SER A 106 -18.53 3.41 -5.49
CA SER A 106 -19.10 4.56 -4.79
C SER A 106 -18.29 4.89 -3.53
N ARG A 107 -17.88 3.89 -2.76
CA ARG A 107 -16.98 4.10 -1.60
C ARG A 107 -15.62 4.64 -2.02
N LEU A 108 -15.01 4.07 -3.07
CA LEU A 108 -13.75 4.56 -3.62
C LEU A 108 -13.84 6.03 -4.02
N LYS A 109 -14.89 6.42 -4.77
CA LYS A 109 -15.12 7.81 -5.18
C LYS A 109 -15.27 8.74 -3.98
N ASN A 110 -16.08 8.36 -2.99
CA ASN A 110 -16.33 9.17 -1.80
C ASN A 110 -15.06 9.47 -1.00
N VAL A 111 -14.17 8.48 -0.83
CA VAL A 111 -12.90 8.68 -0.13
C VAL A 111 -11.90 9.44 -1.01
N ALA A 112 -11.89 9.18 -2.32
CA ALA A 112 -11.02 9.86 -3.28
C ALA A 112 -11.23 11.38 -3.32
N GLU A 113 -12.47 11.87 -3.15
CA GLU A 113 -12.76 13.32 -3.07
C GLU A 113 -11.95 14.02 -1.97
N LYS A 114 -11.70 13.34 -0.85
CA LYS A 114 -10.98 13.88 0.31
C LYS A 114 -9.46 13.73 0.19
N CYS A 115 -8.98 12.92 -0.75
CA CYS A 115 -7.57 12.57 -0.90
C CYS A 115 -6.72 13.62 -1.62
N LYS A 116 -7.36 14.55 -2.34
CA LYS A 116 -6.71 15.57 -3.20
C LYS A 116 -5.69 14.92 -4.14
N PHE A 117 -6.13 13.94 -4.93
CA PHE A 117 -5.29 13.34 -5.97
C PHE A 117 -5.13 14.30 -7.16
N LYS A 118 -4.00 14.19 -7.88
CA LYS A 118 -3.80 14.94 -9.13
C LYS A 118 -4.69 14.36 -10.23
N ASP A 119 -4.57 13.05 -10.45
CA ASP A 119 -5.47 12.26 -11.29
C ASP A 119 -6.30 11.33 -10.41
N LYS A 120 -7.57 11.69 -10.24
CA LYS A 120 -8.49 10.93 -9.39
C LYS A 120 -8.86 9.59 -10.02
N ASP A 121 -9.13 9.60 -11.32
CA ASP A 121 -9.64 8.43 -12.04
C ASP A 121 -8.59 7.33 -12.14
N GLU A 122 -7.34 7.69 -12.43
CA GLU A 122 -6.20 6.75 -12.42
C GLU A 122 -6.06 6.07 -11.05
N ARG A 123 -6.14 6.85 -9.96
CA ARG A 123 -6.05 6.30 -8.60
C ARG A 123 -7.23 5.40 -8.24
N ILE A 124 -8.43 5.70 -8.73
CA ILE A 124 -9.60 4.82 -8.57
C ILE A 124 -9.40 3.53 -9.35
N VAL A 125 -8.87 3.57 -10.56
CA VAL A 125 -8.56 2.36 -11.35
C VAL A 125 -7.54 1.48 -10.63
N ASP A 126 -6.43 2.06 -10.16
CA ASP A 126 -5.41 1.32 -9.40
C ASP A 126 -6.02 0.61 -8.18
N GLN A 127 -6.86 1.33 -7.43
CA GLN A 127 -7.49 0.79 -6.23
C GLN A 127 -8.59 -0.22 -6.56
N LEU A 128 -9.32 -0.05 -7.66
CA LEU A 128 -10.27 -1.02 -8.17
C LEU A 128 -9.55 -2.33 -8.49
N ILE A 129 -8.43 -2.25 -9.22
CA ILE A 129 -7.61 -3.42 -9.55
C ILE A 129 -7.10 -4.08 -8.28
N TRP A 130 -6.50 -3.33 -7.35
CA TRP A 130 -5.93 -3.92 -6.12
C TRP A 130 -6.99 -4.50 -5.18
N GLY A 131 -8.10 -3.79 -5.00
CA GLY A 131 -9.14 -4.09 -4.02
C GLY A 131 -10.28 -4.97 -4.52
N CYS A 132 -10.33 -5.32 -5.80
CA CYS A 132 -11.38 -6.20 -6.34
C CYS A 132 -11.32 -7.61 -5.73
N ALA A 133 -12.49 -8.17 -5.40
CA ALA A 133 -12.62 -9.50 -4.85
C ALA A 133 -12.33 -10.60 -5.90
N HIS A 134 -12.61 -10.34 -7.18
CA HIS A 134 -12.54 -11.32 -8.26
C HIS A 134 -11.21 -11.26 -9.01
N LYS A 135 -10.39 -12.31 -8.91
CA LYS A 135 -9.07 -12.40 -9.56
C LYS A 135 -9.13 -12.35 -11.09
N GLU A 136 -10.21 -12.82 -11.68
CA GLU A 136 -10.41 -12.82 -13.13
C GLU A 136 -10.54 -11.40 -13.66
N VAL A 137 -11.28 -10.53 -12.95
CA VAL A 137 -11.37 -9.10 -13.25
C VAL A 137 -9.99 -8.45 -13.10
N GLN A 138 -9.27 -8.71 -12.01
CA GLN A 138 -7.92 -8.17 -11.81
C GLN A 138 -6.98 -8.52 -12.98
N LYS A 139 -6.98 -9.79 -13.41
CA LYS A 139 -6.16 -10.26 -14.53
C LYS A 139 -6.56 -9.58 -15.85
N SER A 140 -7.86 -9.43 -16.11
CA SER A 140 -8.36 -8.77 -17.31
C SER A 140 -7.96 -7.29 -17.37
N LEU A 141 -8.03 -6.59 -16.24
CA LEU A 141 -7.67 -5.17 -16.15
C LEU A 141 -6.16 -4.94 -16.26
N ILE A 142 -5.34 -5.77 -15.61
CA ILE A 142 -3.86 -5.65 -15.67
C ILE A 142 -3.33 -5.93 -17.09
N GLY A 143 -4.03 -6.75 -17.88
CA GLY A 143 -3.63 -7.06 -19.25
C GLY A 143 -3.89 -5.94 -20.28
N LYS A 144 -4.46 -4.80 -19.88
CA LYS A 144 -4.77 -3.68 -20.77
C LYS A 144 -3.71 -2.57 -20.61
N ASP A 145 -3.14 -2.10 -21.72
CA ASP A 145 -2.07 -1.09 -21.69
C ASP A 145 -2.55 0.31 -21.31
N ALA A 146 -3.67 0.77 -21.91
CA ALA A 146 -4.25 2.08 -21.65
C ALA A 146 -5.68 1.91 -21.12
N LEU A 147 -5.82 1.96 -19.79
CA LEU A 147 -7.09 1.68 -19.12
C LEU A 147 -7.72 2.98 -18.61
N GLN A 148 -8.90 3.30 -19.14
CA GLN A 148 -9.74 4.39 -18.60
C GLN A 148 -10.68 3.86 -17.51
N LEU A 149 -11.09 4.75 -16.60
CA LEU A 149 -12.01 4.40 -15.52
C LEU A 149 -13.32 3.80 -16.04
N ALA A 150 -13.92 4.38 -17.08
CA ALA A 150 -15.16 3.86 -17.66
C ALA A 150 -15.01 2.41 -18.14
N GLU A 151 -13.93 2.12 -18.87
CA GLU A 151 -13.67 0.79 -19.40
C GLU A 151 -13.37 -0.23 -18.30
N ALA A 152 -12.67 0.19 -17.24
CA ALA A 152 -12.41 -0.66 -16.09
C ALA A 152 -13.71 -1.06 -15.36
N VAL A 153 -14.60 -0.08 -15.18
CA VAL A 153 -15.91 -0.28 -14.55
C VAL A 153 -16.80 -1.17 -15.41
N ASP A 154 -16.84 -0.96 -16.72
CA ASP A 154 -17.64 -1.78 -17.63
C ASP A 154 -17.15 -3.22 -17.66
N THR A 155 -15.83 -3.44 -17.68
CA THR A 155 -15.24 -4.79 -17.60
C THR A 155 -15.67 -5.51 -16.32
N ALA A 156 -15.64 -4.82 -15.17
CA ALA A 156 -16.04 -5.38 -13.88
C ALA A 156 -17.55 -5.67 -13.81
N ARG A 157 -18.41 -4.80 -14.37
CA ARG A 157 -19.86 -5.00 -14.45
C ARG A 157 -20.26 -6.15 -15.37
N VAL A 158 -19.62 -6.25 -16.54
CA VAL A 158 -19.84 -7.36 -17.48
C VAL A 158 -19.49 -8.68 -16.82
N PHE A 159 -18.38 -8.72 -16.07
CA PHE A 159 -18.01 -9.90 -15.29
C PHE A 159 -19.10 -10.26 -14.27
N GLU A 160 -19.51 -9.31 -13.43
CA GLU A 160 -20.55 -9.54 -12.41
C GLU A 160 -21.87 -10.04 -13.03
N ALA A 161 -22.30 -9.44 -14.14
CA ALA A 161 -23.50 -9.87 -14.87
C ALA A 161 -23.36 -11.29 -15.44
N THR A 162 -22.21 -11.60 -16.06
CA THR A 162 -21.93 -12.92 -16.64
C THR A 162 -21.90 -14.00 -15.56
N THR A 163 -21.25 -13.74 -14.42
CA THR A 163 -21.21 -14.68 -13.29
C THR A 163 -22.61 -14.96 -12.75
N LYS A 164 -23.46 -13.93 -12.60
CA LYS A 164 -24.86 -14.09 -12.16
C LYS A 164 -25.66 -14.94 -13.15
N GLN A 165 -25.55 -14.65 -14.45
CA GLN A 165 -26.26 -15.39 -15.49
C GLN A 165 -25.81 -16.86 -15.57
N MET A 166 -24.50 -17.11 -15.54
CA MET A 166 -23.93 -18.47 -15.52
C MET A 166 -24.40 -19.28 -14.32
N ALA A 167 -24.49 -18.65 -13.14
CA ALA A 167 -25.02 -19.31 -11.95
C ALA A 167 -26.50 -19.70 -12.13
N SER A 168 -27.33 -18.82 -12.70
CA SER A 168 -28.74 -19.12 -12.98
C SER A 168 -28.90 -20.27 -13.99
N LEU A 169 -28.11 -20.29 -15.06
CA LEU A 169 -28.15 -21.37 -16.07
C LEU A 169 -27.73 -22.73 -15.49
N THR A 170 -26.74 -22.73 -14.59
CA THR A 170 -26.27 -23.96 -13.92
C THR A 170 -27.38 -24.54 -13.04
N LEU A 171 -28.10 -23.70 -12.30
CA LEU A 171 -29.24 -24.15 -11.47
C LEU A 171 -30.37 -24.73 -12.32
N GLN A 172 -30.68 -24.11 -13.46
CA GLN A 172 -31.70 -24.61 -14.39
C GLN A 172 -31.32 -25.97 -14.98
N THR A 173 -30.06 -26.13 -15.40
CA THR A 173 -29.55 -27.42 -15.92
C THR A 173 -29.67 -28.54 -14.88
N ASN A 174 -29.34 -28.26 -13.62
CA ASN A 174 -29.42 -29.25 -12.55
C ASN A 174 -30.87 -29.66 -12.23
N MET A 175 -31.84 -28.75 -12.38
CA MET A 175 -33.26 -29.06 -12.21
C MET A 175 -33.79 -29.98 -13.33
N ILE A 176 -33.33 -29.79 -14.56
CA ILE A 176 -33.72 -30.62 -15.71
C ILE A 176 -33.10 -32.02 -15.61
N ALA A 177 -31.88 -32.14 -15.10
CA ALA A 177 -31.20 -33.43 -14.94
C ALA A 177 -31.71 -34.27 -13.76
N ALA A 178 -32.50 -33.69 -12.84
CA ALA A 178 -33.06 -34.37 -11.67
C ALA A 178 -34.51 -34.84 -11.85
N VAL A 179 -35.11 -34.60 -13.02
CA VAL A 179 -36.44 -35.08 -13.44
C VAL A 179 -36.27 -36.26 -14.40
#